data_AF-A0A964LJH8-F1
#
_entry.id   AF-A0A964LJH8-F1
#
_cell.length_a   1.000
_cell.length_b   1.000
_cell.length_c   1.000
_cell.angle_alpha   90.00
_cell.angle_beta   90.00
_cell.angle_gamma   90.00
#
_symmetry.space_group_name_H-M   'P 1'
#
loop_
_entity.id
_entity.type
_entity.pdbx_description
1 polymer ?
#
loop_
_entity_poly.entity_id
_entity_poly.type
_entity_poly.pdbx_seq_one_letter_code
_entity_poly.pdbx_strand_id
1 'polypeptide(L)'
;MAARWIEWIGDRIAGTPSAPVAATHAEFHLILDTFAALIGPLRREVKPLWNRITTGYGRHAATRGLAAGEVVEEMQYLRELLIRYLAPAIAALRPRQGMALLLRLNRLVDRGVAMAVVGYTDAMVATLLPRSDDDAEVAAVTTESIMEHLAGLRVDLDRVVTASARG
;
A
#
# COMPACT_ATOMS: atom_id res chain seq x y z
N MET A 1 8.07 13.24 2.05
CA MET A 1 7.94 11.81 2.43
C MET A 1 7.76 10.94 1.20
N ALA A 2 6.72 11.18 0.38
CA ALA A 2 6.50 10.44 -0.86
C ALA A 2 7.70 10.44 -1.82
N ALA A 3 8.24 11.63 -2.14
CA ALA A 3 9.42 11.73 -3.01
C ALA A 3 10.61 10.89 -2.53
N ARG A 4 10.86 10.82 -1.20
CA ARG A 4 11.94 10.01 -0.62
C ARG A 4 11.68 8.50 -0.72
N TRP A 5 10.43 8.09 -0.51
CA TRP A 5 10.05 6.68 -0.68
C TRP A 5 10.19 6.24 -2.13
N ILE A 6 9.78 7.10 -3.06
CA ILE A 6 9.89 6.93 -4.50
C ILE A 6 11.34 6.92 -4.99
N GLU A 7 12.19 7.78 -4.43
CA GLU A 7 13.62 7.84 -4.77
C GLU A 7 14.32 6.56 -4.33
N TRP A 8 14.09 6.14 -3.08
CA TRP A 8 14.61 4.89 -2.52
C TRP A 8 14.08 3.64 -3.26
N ILE A 9 12.77 3.68 -3.56
CA ILE A 9 12.08 3.10 -4.71
C ILE A 9 12.93 2.81 -5.97
N GLY A 10 13.09 3.88 -6.74
CA GLY A 10 13.70 3.93 -8.05
C GLY A 10 15.14 3.46 -8.05
N ASP A 11 15.90 3.74 -6.98
CA ASP A 11 17.27 3.28 -6.82
C ASP A 11 17.37 1.74 -6.80
N ARG A 12 16.32 1.03 -6.39
CA ARG A 12 16.24 -0.44 -6.41
C ARG A 12 15.61 -1.01 -7.69
N ILE A 13 14.72 -0.26 -8.33
CA ILE A 13 14.08 -0.66 -9.61
C ILE A 13 15.09 -0.69 -10.77
N ALA A 14 16.26 -0.07 -10.62
CA ALA A 14 17.34 -0.06 -11.62
C ALA A 14 17.84 -1.45 -12.09
N GLY A 15 17.40 -2.55 -11.45
CA GLY A 15 17.71 -3.93 -11.83
C GLY A 15 16.62 -4.71 -12.60
N THR A 16 15.38 -4.23 -12.70
CA THR A 16 14.24 -5.04 -13.19
C THR A 16 13.39 -4.27 -14.21
N PRO A 17 13.04 -4.84 -15.39
CA PRO A 17 12.30 -4.10 -16.40
C PRO A 17 10.83 -3.88 -16.00
N SER A 18 10.33 -2.66 -16.24
CA SER A 18 8.92 -2.35 -16.51
C SER A 18 7.92 -2.33 -15.33
N ALA A 19 8.32 -1.87 -14.15
CA ALA A 19 7.35 -1.28 -13.22
C ALA A 19 7.12 0.20 -13.60
N PRO A 20 5.91 0.62 -13.99
CA PRO A 20 5.65 2.01 -14.33
C PRO A 20 5.75 2.84 -13.06
N VAL A 21 6.77 3.70 -12.99
CA VAL A 21 6.98 4.65 -11.90
C VAL A 21 5.67 5.37 -11.51
N ALA A 22 4.84 5.73 -12.50
CA ALA A 22 3.53 6.33 -12.29
C ALA A 22 2.56 5.49 -11.43
N ALA A 23 2.50 4.17 -11.64
CA ALA A 23 1.63 3.28 -10.87
C ALA A 23 2.10 3.15 -9.42
N THR A 24 3.42 2.99 -9.22
CA THR A 24 4.03 2.94 -7.89
C THR A 24 3.80 4.24 -7.11
N HIS A 25 3.88 5.39 -7.78
CA HIS A 25 3.55 6.68 -7.17
C HIS A 25 2.08 6.76 -6.75
N ALA A 26 1.16 6.43 -7.67
CA ALA A 26 -0.27 6.50 -7.41
C ALA A 26 -0.67 5.59 -6.25
N GLU A 27 -0.11 4.39 -6.21
CA GLU A 27 -0.34 3.42 -5.14
C GLU A 27 0.21 3.91 -3.80
N PHE A 28 1.40 4.50 -3.79
CA PHE A 28 1.97 5.08 -2.57
C PHE A 28 1.12 6.23 -2.02
N HIS A 29 0.68 7.14 -2.88
CA HIS A 29 -0.22 8.22 -2.48
C HIS A 29 -1.51 7.66 -1.89
N LEU A 30 -2.10 6.65 -2.51
CA LEU A 30 -3.30 5.98 -2.00
C LEU A 30 -3.06 5.31 -0.64
N ILE A 31 -1.91 4.64 -0.46
CA ILE A 31 -1.48 4.08 0.83
C ILE A 31 -1.42 5.16 1.90
N LEU A 32 -0.80 6.31 1.62
CA LEU A 32 -0.68 7.41 2.59
C LEU A 32 -2.03 8.02 2.95
N ASP A 33 -2.88 8.29 1.96
CA ASP A 33 -4.19 8.91 2.17
C ASP A 33 -5.10 7.98 3.00
N THR A 34 -5.06 6.69 2.69
CA THR A 34 -5.77 5.66 3.46
C THR A 34 -5.23 5.58 4.88
N PHE A 35 -3.91 5.62 5.05
CA PHE A 35 -3.27 5.57 6.36
C PHE A 35 -3.64 6.79 7.23
N ALA A 36 -3.70 7.98 6.64
CA ALA A 36 -4.18 9.18 7.32
C ALA A 36 -5.64 9.00 7.81
N ALA A 37 -6.51 8.45 6.97
CA ALA A 37 -7.91 8.20 7.32
C ALA A 37 -8.06 7.13 8.42
N LEU A 38 -7.16 6.13 8.49
CA LEU A 38 -7.14 5.10 9.55
C LEU A 38 -6.76 5.62 10.93
N ILE A 39 -6.08 6.77 11.00
CA ILE A 39 -5.73 7.40 12.28
C ILE A 39 -6.92 8.24 12.79
N GLY A 40 -7.83 8.63 11.89
CA GLY A 40 -9.00 9.46 12.15
C GLY A 40 -10.24 8.72 12.67
N PRO A 41 -11.39 9.41 12.69
CA PRO A 41 -12.66 8.85 13.16
C PRO A 41 -13.15 7.68 12.30
N LEU A 42 -12.81 7.67 11.00
CA LEU A 42 -13.24 6.71 9.97
C LEU A 42 -12.46 5.39 9.94
N ARG A 43 -11.67 5.13 10.98
CA ARG A 43 -10.79 3.97 11.03
C ARG A 43 -11.52 2.63 10.86
N ARG A 44 -12.81 2.52 11.20
CA ARG A 44 -13.55 1.25 11.10
C ARG A 44 -13.97 0.98 9.67
N GLU A 45 -14.43 2.03 9.01
CA GLU A 45 -14.94 2.07 7.64
C GLU A 45 -13.80 1.94 6.62
N VAL A 46 -12.63 2.51 6.93
CA VAL A 46 -11.45 2.50 6.06
C VAL A 46 -10.62 1.22 6.22
N LYS A 47 -10.74 0.49 7.34
CA LYS A 47 -9.93 -0.72 7.59
C LYS A 47 -10.05 -1.81 6.50
N PRO A 48 -11.24 -2.10 5.94
CA PRO A 48 -11.35 -3.01 4.80
C PRO A 48 -10.60 -2.53 3.57
N LEU A 49 -10.64 -1.22 3.27
CA LEU A 49 -9.88 -0.61 2.17
C LEU A 49 -8.37 -0.77 2.40
N TRP A 50 -7.89 -0.54 3.62
CA TRP A 50 -6.48 -0.74 3.96
C TRP A 50 -5.99 -2.13 3.59
N ASN A 51 -6.76 -3.17 3.94
CA ASN A 51 -6.41 -4.54 3.59
C ASN A 51 -6.39 -4.74 2.06
N ARG A 52 -7.39 -4.23 1.34
CA ARG A 52 -7.45 -4.36 -0.14
C ARG A 52 -6.27 -3.68 -0.82
N ILE A 53 -5.97 -2.44 -0.43
CA ILE A 53 -4.86 -1.65 -0.99
C ILE A 53 -3.53 -2.33 -0.74
N THR A 54 -3.28 -2.77 0.51
CA THR A 54 -2.01 -3.42 0.85
C THR A 54 -1.87 -4.82 0.23
N THR A 55 -2.97 -5.56 0.05
CA THR A 55 -2.96 -6.78 -0.79
C THR A 55 -2.65 -6.48 -2.25
N GLY A 56 -3.27 -5.43 -2.82
CA GLY A 56 -2.97 -4.96 -4.17
C GLY A 56 -1.49 -4.65 -4.35
N TYR A 57 -0.92 -3.91 -3.39
CA TYR A 57 0.52 -3.59 -3.36
C TYR A 57 1.41 -4.82 -3.47
N GLY A 58 1.10 -5.87 -2.70
CA GLY A 58 1.82 -7.13 -2.77
C GLY A 58 1.72 -7.83 -4.13
N ARG A 59 0.51 -7.84 -4.72
CA ARG A 59 0.29 -8.41 -6.05
C ARG A 59 1.06 -7.65 -7.13
N HIS A 60 1.01 -6.32 -7.09
CA HIS A 60 1.78 -5.48 -8.01
C HIS A 60 3.28 -5.66 -7.78
N ALA A 61 3.74 -5.83 -6.54
CA ALA A 61 5.15 -6.13 -6.28
C ALA A 61 5.64 -7.42 -6.96
N ALA A 62 4.81 -8.46 -7.00
CA ALA A 62 5.13 -9.68 -7.75
C ALA A 62 5.25 -9.43 -9.26
N THR A 63 4.41 -8.57 -9.84
CA THR A 63 4.51 -8.22 -11.26
C THR A 63 5.71 -7.31 -11.57
N ARG A 64 6.21 -6.57 -10.56
CA ARG A 64 7.48 -5.84 -10.61
C ARG A 64 8.72 -6.75 -10.51
N GLY A 65 8.54 -8.06 -10.31
CA GLY A 65 9.62 -9.03 -10.18
C GLY A 65 10.39 -8.94 -8.86
N LEU A 66 9.83 -8.28 -7.84
CA LEU A 66 10.44 -8.20 -6.51
C LEU A 66 10.39 -9.55 -5.81
N ALA A 67 11.37 -9.83 -4.95
CA ALA A 67 11.24 -10.92 -3.99
C ALA A 67 10.33 -10.52 -2.81
N ALA A 68 9.68 -11.50 -2.17
CA ALA A 68 8.81 -11.26 -1.01
C ALA A 68 9.49 -10.44 0.11
N GLY A 69 10.78 -10.70 0.35
CA GLY A 69 11.58 -9.95 1.33
C GLY A 69 11.70 -8.46 0.98
N GLU A 70 11.80 -8.13 -0.30
CA GLU A 70 11.89 -6.74 -0.77
C GLU A 70 10.57 -6.00 -0.58
N VAL A 71 9.43 -6.68 -0.78
CA VAL A 71 8.10 -6.11 -0.46
C VAL A 71 8.00 -5.76 1.02
N VAL A 72 8.50 -6.63 1.89
CA VAL A 72 8.55 -6.36 3.33
C VAL A 72 9.46 -5.15 3.59
N GLU A 73 10.65 -5.10 3.00
CA GLU A 73 11.58 -3.97 3.14
C GLU A 73 10.98 -2.64 2.69
N GLU A 74 10.28 -2.58 1.56
CA GLU A 74 9.58 -1.37 1.08
C GLU A 74 8.54 -0.86 2.09
N MET A 75 7.78 -1.78 2.70
CA MET A 75 6.79 -1.45 3.72
C MET A 75 7.42 -1.06 5.07
N GLN A 76 8.56 -1.66 5.44
CA GLN A 76 9.32 -1.24 6.61
C GLN A 76 9.99 0.12 6.40
N TYR A 77 10.43 0.43 5.19
CA TYR A 77 10.95 1.75 4.86
C TYR A 77 9.85 2.82 4.96
N LEU A 78 8.63 2.52 4.51
CA LEU A 78 7.47 3.38 4.74
C LEU A 78 7.25 3.63 6.25
N ARG A 79 7.39 2.61 7.11
CA ARG A 79 7.30 2.79 8.57
C ARG A 79 8.28 3.83 9.07
N GLU A 80 9.55 3.70 8.68
CA GLU A 80 10.60 4.62 9.09
C GLU A 80 10.27 6.06 8.67
N LEU A 81 9.85 6.23 7.42
CA LEU A 81 9.46 7.53 6.89
C LEU A 81 8.28 8.15 7.64
N LEU A 82 7.25 7.34 7.94
CA LEU A 82 6.10 7.77 8.73
C LEU A 82 6.50 8.20 10.14
N ILE A 83 7.35 7.42 10.82
CA ILE A 83 7.83 7.74 12.17
C ILE A 83 8.62 9.05 12.13
N ARG A 84 9.58 9.20 11.21
CA ARG A 84 10.37 10.43 11.07
C ARG A 84 9.50 11.65 10.78
N TYR A 85 8.49 11.50 9.92
CA TYR A 85 7.57 12.57 9.57
C TYR A 85 6.65 12.97 10.73
N LEU A 86 6.14 11.99 11.48
CA LEU A 86 5.20 12.22 12.58
C LEU A 86 5.89 12.52 13.91
N ALA A 87 7.18 12.25 14.05
CA ALA A 87 7.92 12.42 15.30
C ALA A 87 7.74 13.80 15.96
N PRO A 88 7.82 14.94 15.24
CA PRO A 88 7.58 16.26 15.85
C PRO A 88 6.16 16.40 16.40
N ALA A 89 5.15 15.92 15.67
CA ALA A 89 3.76 15.98 16.10
C ALA A 89 3.50 15.07 17.31
N ILE A 90 4.12 13.88 17.34
CA ILE A 90 4.00 12.92 18.44
C ILE A 90 4.68 13.47 19.70
N ALA A 91 5.84 14.12 19.56
CA ALA A 91 6.57 14.74 20.66
C ALA A 91 5.80 15.89 21.33
N ALA A 92 4.91 16.56 20.59
CA ALA A 92 4.04 17.61 21.12
C ALA A 92 2.84 17.07 21.94
N LEU A 93 2.54 15.77 21.87
CA LEU A 93 1.45 15.15 22.62
C LEU A 93 1.85 14.82 24.06
N ARG A 94 0.86 14.65 24.94
CA ARG A 94 1.12 14.07 26.27
C ARG A 94 1.72 12.66 26.10
N PRO A 95 2.69 12.24 26.93
CA PRO A 95 3.40 10.96 26.73
C PRO A 95 2.48 9.74 26.52
N ARG A 96 1.38 9.65 27.29
CA ARG A 96 0.41 8.54 27.14
C ARG A 96 -0.32 8.56 25.79
N GLN A 97 -0.64 9.75 25.27
CA GLN A 97 -1.30 9.93 23.98
C GLN A 97 -0.32 9.63 22.83
N GLY A 98 0.91 10.14 22.91
CA GLY A 98 1.97 9.86 21.94
C GLY A 98 2.27 8.36 21.85
N MET A 99 2.42 7.68 22.99
CA MET A 99 2.61 6.22 23.03
C MET A 99 1.43 5.46 22.43
N ALA A 100 0.19 5.83 22.77
CA ALA A 100 -1.00 5.19 22.22
C ALA A 100 -1.09 5.35 20.69
N LEU A 101 -0.71 6.53 20.16
CA LEU A 101 -0.65 6.79 18.73
C LEU A 101 0.44 5.92 18.08
N LEU A 102 1.67 5.92 18.59
CA LEU A 102 2.77 5.10 18.07
C LEU A 102 2.40 3.61 17.99
N LEU A 103 1.82 3.05 19.06
CA LEU A 103 1.37 1.65 19.07
C LEU A 103 0.28 1.38 18.03
N ARG A 104 -0.63 2.33 17.79
CA ARG A 104 -1.66 2.21 16.76
C ARG A 104 -1.04 2.24 15.36
N LEU A 105 -0.11 3.17 15.12
CA LEU A 105 0.61 3.27 13.84
C LEU A 105 1.36 1.98 13.53
N ASN A 106 2.11 1.44 14.51
CA ASN A 106 2.82 0.17 14.35
C ASN A 106 1.87 -0.96 13.94
N ARG A 107 0.74 -1.13 14.65
CA ARG A 107 -0.25 -2.17 14.30
C ARG A 107 -0.84 -2.00 12.90
N LEU A 108 -1.05 -0.76 12.45
CA LEU A 108 -1.55 -0.48 11.10
C LEU A 108 -0.52 -0.89 10.03
N VAL A 109 0.74 -0.53 10.24
CA VAL A 109 1.82 -0.91 9.32
C VAL A 109 2.06 -2.42 9.34
N ASP A 110 2.13 -3.06 10.52
CA ASP A 110 2.26 -4.52 10.66
C ASP A 110 1.14 -5.25 9.90
N ARG A 111 -0.10 -4.73 10.01
CA ARG A 111 -1.24 -5.26 9.27
C ARG A 111 -1.07 -5.10 7.76
N GLY A 112 -0.57 -3.95 7.31
CA GLY A 112 -0.29 -3.69 5.90
C GLY A 112 0.78 -4.62 5.34
N VAL A 113 1.88 -4.82 6.08
CA VAL A 113 2.94 -5.79 5.74
C VAL A 113 2.35 -7.19 5.57
N ALA A 114 1.54 -7.65 6.53
CA ALA A 114 0.92 -8.97 6.46
C ALA A 114 0.03 -9.12 5.21
N MET A 115 -0.75 -8.10 4.87
CA MET A 115 -1.61 -8.15 3.68
C MET A 115 -0.86 -8.02 2.37
N ALA A 116 0.24 -7.27 2.33
CA ALA A 116 1.14 -7.23 1.18
C ALA A 116 1.80 -8.59 0.93
N VAL A 117 2.25 -9.28 1.98
CA VAL A 117 2.78 -10.65 1.85
C VAL A 117 1.71 -11.62 1.35
N VAL A 118 0.47 -11.52 1.83
CA VAL A 118 -0.65 -12.32 1.30
C VAL A 118 -0.86 -12.05 -0.18
N GLY A 119 -0.95 -10.77 -0.59
CA GLY A 119 -1.14 -10.41 -1.99
C GLY A 119 -0.02 -10.88 -2.89
N TYR A 120 1.23 -10.72 -2.46
CA TYR A 120 2.39 -11.25 -3.17
C TYR A 120 2.31 -12.76 -3.34
N THR A 121 1.99 -13.48 -2.26
CA THR A 121 1.90 -14.95 -2.27
C THR A 121 0.77 -15.43 -3.17
N ASP A 122 -0.40 -14.79 -3.13
CA ASP A 122 -1.51 -15.08 -4.04
C ASP A 122 -1.09 -14.97 -5.51
N ALA A 123 -0.38 -13.88 -5.87
CA ALA A 123 0.10 -13.66 -7.22
C ALA A 123 1.11 -14.73 -7.65
N MET A 124 2.03 -15.10 -6.77
CA MET A 124 3.00 -16.16 -7.02
C MET A 124 2.30 -17.52 -7.20
N VAL A 125 1.36 -17.89 -6.32
CA VAL A 125 0.60 -19.15 -6.44
C VAL A 125 -0.19 -19.19 -7.75
N ALA A 126 -0.78 -18.07 -8.19
CA ALA A 126 -1.49 -17.99 -9.45
C ALA A 126 -0.61 -18.34 -10.66
N THR A 127 0.70 -18.07 -10.61
CA THR A 127 1.64 -18.48 -11.68
C THR A 127 1.94 -19.98 -11.72
N LEU A 128 1.66 -20.70 -10.64
CA LEU A 128 1.91 -22.15 -10.52
C LEU A 128 0.69 -22.99 -10.93
N LEU A 129 -0.49 -22.37 -11.05
CA LEU A 129 -1.72 -23.05 -11.44
C LEU A 129 -1.79 -23.22 -12.96
N PRO A 130 -2.34 -24.35 -13.46
CA PRO A 130 -2.56 -24.52 -14.90
C PRO A 130 -3.42 -23.39 -15.45
N ARG A 131 -2.96 -22.74 -16.52
CA ARG A 131 -3.72 -21.69 -17.21
C ARG A 131 -4.55 -22.34 -18.30
N SER A 132 -5.84 -22.00 -18.36
CA SER A 132 -6.67 -22.35 -19.52
C SER A 132 -6.19 -21.54 -20.73
N ASP A 133 -6.29 -22.06 -21.96
CA ASP A 133 -5.93 -21.29 -23.16
C ASP A 133 -6.75 -19.98 -23.29
N ASP A 134 -7.97 -19.95 -22.75
CA ASP A 134 -8.82 -18.74 -22.62
C ASP A 134 -8.28 -17.70 -21.61
N ASP A 135 -7.48 -18.10 -20.62
CA ASP A 135 -6.94 -17.19 -19.60
C ASP A 135 -5.73 -16.38 -20.12
N ALA A 136 -5.11 -16.83 -21.22
CA ALA A 136 -3.92 -16.21 -21.84
C ALA A 136 -4.18 -14.80 -22.37
N GLU A 137 -5.38 -14.53 -22.87
CA GLU A 137 -5.77 -13.22 -23.40
C GLU A 137 -6.07 -12.19 -22.28
N VAL A 138 -6.39 -12.66 -21.06
CA VAL A 138 -6.82 -11.84 -19.91
C VAL A 138 -5.68 -11.45 -18.96
N ALA A 139 -4.53 -12.13 -18.99
CA ALA A 139 -3.63 -12.17 -17.83
C ALA A 139 -2.30 -11.41 -17.91
N ALA A 140 -2.09 -10.55 -18.90
CA ALA A 140 -1.00 -9.58 -18.77
C ALA A 140 -1.46 -8.49 -17.79
N VAL A 141 -0.96 -8.50 -16.55
CA VAL A 141 -1.16 -7.36 -15.64
C VAL A 141 -0.45 -6.16 -16.24
N THR A 142 -1.22 -5.33 -16.96
CA THR A 142 -0.70 -4.13 -17.61
C THR A 142 -0.65 -2.96 -16.64
N THR A 143 0.16 -1.97 -16.96
CA THR A 143 0.15 -0.66 -16.28
C THR A 143 -1.24 -0.06 -16.19
N GLU A 144 -1.99 -0.15 -17.29
CA GLU A 144 -3.34 0.39 -17.41
C GLU A 144 -4.31 -0.31 -16.44
N SER A 145 -4.28 -1.64 -16.40
CA SER A 145 -5.07 -2.45 -15.46
C SER A 145 -4.75 -2.10 -13.99
N ILE A 146 -3.48 -1.91 -13.65
CA ILE A 146 -3.08 -1.46 -12.30
C ILE A 146 -3.64 -0.06 -12.03
N MET A 147 -3.49 0.88 -12.96
CA MET A 147 -3.96 2.25 -12.78
C MET A 147 -5.49 2.33 -12.64
N GLU A 148 -6.25 1.56 -13.42
CA GLU A 148 -7.70 1.44 -13.28
C GLU A 148 -8.10 0.87 -11.92
N HIS A 149 -7.40 -0.17 -11.45
CA HIS A 149 -7.64 -0.74 -10.14
C HIS A 149 -7.40 0.29 -9.02
N LEU A 150 -6.28 1.02 -9.08
CA LEU A 150 -5.94 2.08 -8.14
C LEU A 150 -6.96 3.23 -8.17
N ALA A 151 -7.44 3.60 -9.35
CA ALA A 151 -8.49 4.60 -9.51
C ALA A 151 -9.81 4.15 -8.86
N GLY A 152 -10.19 2.88 -9.01
CA GLY A 152 -11.36 2.31 -8.32
C GLY A 152 -11.23 2.37 -6.81
N LEU A 153 -10.06 2.00 -6.26
CA LEU A 153 -9.78 2.09 -4.82
C LEU A 153 -9.78 3.54 -4.30
N ARG A 154 -9.31 4.50 -5.11
CA ARG A 154 -9.39 5.93 -4.80
C ARG A 154 -10.84 6.39 -4.67
N VAL A 155 -11.69 6.03 -5.64
CA VAL A 155 -13.13 6.36 -5.60
C VAL A 155 -13.79 5.76 -4.36
N ASP A 156 -13.46 4.51 -4.01
CA ASP A 156 -13.96 3.88 -2.80
C ASP A 156 -13.54 4.65 -1.52
N LEU A 157 -12.28 5.10 -1.45
CA LEU A 157 -11.80 5.90 -0.32
C LEU A 157 -12.54 7.24 -0.23
N ASP A 158 -12.67 7.94 -1.35
CA ASP A 158 -13.34 9.24 -1.42
C ASP A 158 -14.81 9.14 -1.05
N ARG A 159 -15.48 8.04 -1.41
CA ARG A 159 -16.85 7.75 -0.99
C ARG A 159 -16.96 7.59 0.53
N VAL A 160 -16.05 6.85 1.16
CA VAL A 160 -16.05 6.66 2.63
C VAL A 160 -15.82 8.00 3.33
N VAL A 161 -14.86 8.80 2.85
CA VAL A 161 -14.55 10.11 3.42
C VAL A 161 -15.72 11.09 3.24
N THR A 162 -16.32 11.15 2.05
CA THR A 162 -17.41 12.08 1.74
C THR A 162 -18.73 11.68 2.41
N ALA A 163 -19.03 10.39 2.54
CA ALA A 163 -20.21 9.92 3.24
C ALA A 163 -20.21 10.34 4.71
N SER A 164 -19.04 10.36 5.34
CA SER A 164 -18.90 10.89 6.70
C SER A 164 -19.07 12.40 6.81
N ALA A 165 -18.80 13.17 5.75
CA ALA A 165 -18.92 14.63 5.80
C ALA A 165 -20.38 15.11 5.74
N ARG A 166 -21.33 14.23 5.41
CA ARG A 166 -22.76 14.55 5.24
C ARG A 166 -23.65 14.07 6.40
N GLY A 167 -23.10 13.34 7.38
CA GLY A 167 -23.82 12.82 8.55
C GLY A 167 -23.26 13.40 9.83
#